data_AF-A0A3M1QSV1-F1
#
_entry.id   AF-A0A3M1QSV1-F1
#
_cell.length_a   1.000
_cell.length_b   1.000
_cell.length_c   1.000
_cell.angle_alpha   90.00
_cell.angle_beta   90.00
_cell.angle_gamma   90.00
#
_symmetry.space_group_name_H-M   'P 1'
#
loop_
_entity.id
_entity.type
_entity.pdbx_description
1 polymer ?
#
loop_
_entity_poly.entity_id
_entity_poly.type
_entity_poly.pdbx_seq_one_letter_code
_entity_poly.pdbx_strand_id
1 'polypeptide(L)' 'MKLLDTVALTEDLPERGLLRGQVGTIVELLDEGVYEVEFSDHSGRTYAMIALHEEQLMVLHYDPVDTQ' A
#
# COMPACT_ATOMS: atom_id res chain seq x y z
N MET A 1 -7.98 6.66 -2.61
CA MET A 1 -7.03 5.65 -3.13
C MET A 1 -7.61 5.00 -4.39
N LYS A 2 -6.78 4.62 -5.35
CA LYS A 2 -7.18 3.95 -6.60
C LYS A 2 -6.17 2.89 -7.04
N LEU A 3 -6.55 2.07 -8.02
CA LEU A 3 -5.70 1.09 -8.66
C LEU A 3 -4.36 1.71 -9.09
N LEU A 4 -3.25 1.00 -8.81
CA LEU A 4 -1.86 1.40 -9.04
C LEU A 4 -1.33 2.57 -8.19
N ASP A 5 -2.09 3.09 -7.23
CA ASP A 5 -1.51 4.01 -6.25
C ASP A 5 -0.43 3.27 -5.43
N THR A 6 0.72 3.92 -5.26
CA THR A 6 1.71 3.51 -4.28
C THR A 6 1.28 3.98 -2.90
N VAL A 7 1.33 3.07 -1.92
CA VAL A 7 0.89 3.30 -0.55
C VAL A 7 1.95 2.84 0.44
N ALA A 8 1.89 3.36 1.67
CA ALA A 8 2.61 2.84 2.81
C ALA A 8 1.64 2.31 3.87
N LEU A 9 2.02 1.20 4.50
CA LEU A 9 1.31 0.67 5.66
C LEU A 9 1.48 1.63 6.86
N THR A 10 0.39 1.92 7.59
CA THR A 10 0.40 2.87 8.71
C THR A 10 0.53 2.21 10.08
N GLU A 11 0.55 0.89 10.15
CA GLU A 11 0.69 0.09 11.37
C GLU A 11 1.56 -1.15 11.18
N ASP A 12 1.91 -1.84 12.26
CA ASP A 12 2.69 -3.09 12.19
C ASP A 12 1.77 -4.30 11.99
N LEU A 13 2.11 -5.17 11.04
CA LEU A 13 1.42 -6.45 10.79
C LEU A 13 2.46 -7.60 10.79
N PRO A 14 3.13 -7.89 11.92
CA PRO A 14 4.24 -8.82 11.98
C PRO A 14 3.84 -10.25 11.59
N GLU A 15 2.59 -10.66 11.80
CA GLU A 15 2.04 -11.94 11.35
C GLU A 15 1.91 -12.06 9.82
N ARG A 16 2.06 -10.94 9.09
CA ARG A 16 2.18 -10.88 7.63
C ARG A 16 3.60 -10.56 7.16
N GLY A 17 4.56 -10.42 8.09
CA GLY A 17 5.92 -10.01 7.78
C GLY A 17 6.03 -8.55 7.34
N LEU A 18 5.07 -7.71 7.71
CA LEU A 18 5.02 -6.29 7.34
C LEU A 18 5.13 -5.42 8.59
N LEU A 19 5.76 -4.26 8.42
CA LEU A 19 5.87 -3.23 9.46
C LEU A 19 5.33 -1.91 8.93
N ARG A 20 4.99 -1.01 9.86
CA ARG A 20 4.63 0.37 9.51
C ARG A 20 5.71 0.97 8.61
N GLY A 21 5.27 1.61 7.53
CA GLY A 21 6.12 2.22 6.52
C GLY A 21 6.50 1.30 5.36
N GLN A 22 6.10 0.02 5.39
CA GLN A 22 6.31 -0.86 4.24
C GLN A 22 5.55 -0.34 3.02
N VAL A 23 6.24 -0.26 1.88
CA VAL A 23 5.70 0.29 0.63
C VAL A 23 5.04 -0.82 -0.18
N GLY A 24 3.82 -0.57 -0.64
CA GLY A 24 3.05 -1.47 -1.49
C GLY A 24 2.31 -0.72 -2.60
N THR A 25 1.64 -1.48 -3.47
CA THR A 25 0.86 -0.97 -4.60
C THR A 25 -0.54 -1.55 -4.55
N ILE A 26 -1.57 -0.71 -4.74
CA ILE A 26 -2.96 -1.20 -4.86
C ILE A 26 -3.13 -1.95 -6.18
N VAL A 27 -3.52 -3.22 -6.11
CA VAL A 27 -3.73 -4.09 -7.28
C VAL A 27 -5.21 -4.42 -7.53
N GLU A 28 -6.08 -4.23 -6.54
CA GLU A 28 -7.54 -4.39 -6.70
C GLU A 28 -8.33 -3.57 -5.67
N LEU A 29 -9.54 -3.13 -6.04
CA LEU A 29 -10.56 -2.64 -5.10
C LEU A 29 -11.49 -3.82 -4.80
N LEU A 30 -11.43 -4.34 -3.58
CA LEU A 30 -12.21 -5.52 -3.19
C LEU A 30 -13.61 -5.14 -2.71
N ASP A 31 -13.73 -4.02 -1.98
CA ASP A 31 -14.98 -3.43 -1.50
C ASP A 31 -14.79 -1.93 -1.21
N GLU A 32 -15.83 -1.24 -0.79
CA GLU A 32 -15.75 0.16 -0.34
C GLU A 32 -14.74 0.33 0.81
N GLY A 33 -13.61 1.01 0.53
CA GLY A 33 -12.55 1.23 1.50
C GLY A 33 -11.68 0.00 1.79
N VAL A 34 -11.77 -1.07 1.00
CA VAL A 34 -10.95 -2.28 1.13
C VAL A 34 -10.18 -2.55 -0.16
N TYR A 35 -8.87 -2.63 -0.05
CA TYR A 35 -7.95 -2.73 -1.18
C TYR A 35 -7.08 -3.97 -1.06
N GLU A 36 -6.86 -4.69 -2.16
CA GLU A 36 -5.75 -5.64 -2.23
C GLU A 36 -4.46 -4.88 -2.54
N VAL A 37 -3.45 -5.08 -1.68
CA VAL A 37 -2.15 -4.41 -1.79
C VAL A 37 -1.07 -5.45 -1.99
N GLU A 38 -0.30 -5.28 -3.06
CA GLU A 38 0.91 -6.04 -3.34
C GLU A 38 2.12 -5.37 -2.68
N PHE A 39 2.92 -6.16 -1.97
CA PHE A 39 4.22 -5.77 -1.44
C PHE A 39 5.32 -6.59 -2.13
N SER A 40 6.24 -5.88 -2.76
CA SER A 40 7.31 -6.45 -3.58
C SER A 40 8.68 -6.00 -3.10
N ASP A 41 9.67 -6.87 -3.21
CA ASP A 41 11.06 -6.55 -2.86
C ASP A 41 11.73 -5.66 -3.94
N HIS A 42 12.98 -5.27 -3.70
CA HIS A 42 13.75 -4.44 -4.64
C HIS A 42 14.01 -5.09 -6.00
N SER A 43 13.79 -6.41 -6.14
CA SER A 43 13.88 -7.14 -7.40
C SER A 43 12.53 -7.26 -8.11
N GLY A 44 11.47 -6.65 -7.56
CA GLY A 44 10.10 -6.74 -8.06
C GLY A 44 9.42 -8.07 -7.76
N ARG A 45 9.92 -8.85 -6.80
CA ARG A 45 9.28 -10.11 -6.40
C ARG A 45 8.27 -9.83 -5.28
N THR A 46 7.02 -10.16 -5.54
CA THR A 46 5.95 -10.14 -4.55
C THR A 46 6.28 -11.09 -3.39
N TYR A 47 6.25 -10.58 -2.17
CA TYR A 47 6.41 -11.39 -0.95
C TYR A 47 5.18 -11.34 -0.05
N ALA A 48 4.29 -10.35 -0.22
CA ALA A 48 2.98 -10.33 0.41
C ALA A 48 1.94 -9.71 -0.53
N MET A 49 0.71 -10.21 -0.46
CA MET A 49 -0.45 -9.65 -1.14
C MET A 49 -1.64 -9.83 -0.21
N ILE A 50 -2.15 -8.73 0.34
CA ILE A 50 -3.14 -8.77 1.43
C ILE A 50 -4.23 -7.72 1.24
N ALA A 51 -5.44 -8.04 1.70
CA ALA A 51 -6.54 -7.10 1.81
C ALA A 51 -6.31 -6.18 3.02
N LEU A 52 -6.39 -4.86 2.80
CA LEU A 52 -6.21 -3.83 3.81
C LEU A 52 -7.33 -2.79 3.72
N HIS A 53 -7.75 -2.30 4.89
CA HIS A 53 -8.66 -1.17 4.99
C HIS A 53 -7.95 0.15 4.68
N GLU A 54 -8.70 1.13 4.20
CA GLU A 54 -8.19 2.48 3.87
C GLU A 54 -7.41 3.12 5.04
N GLU A 55 -7.86 2.93 6.28
CA GLU A 55 -7.22 3.46 7.49
C GLU A 55 -5.82 2.89 7.77
N GLN A 56 -5.51 1.71 7.22
CA GLN A 56 -4.20 1.05 7.33
C GLN A 56 -3.20 1.58 6.28
N LEU A 57 -3.64 2.46 5.38
CA LEU A 57 -2.90 2.89 4.21
C LEU A 57 -2.72 4.41 4.16
N MET A 58 -1.58 4.82 3.61
CA MET A 58 -1.30 6.21 3.27
C MET A 58 -0.77 6.27 1.84
N VAL A 59 -1.45 7.02 0.95
CA VAL A 59 -0.96 7.25 -0.42
C VAL A 59 0.36 8.00 -0.38
N LEU A 60 1.34 7.50 -1.13
CA LEU A 60 2.64 8.13 -1.27
C LEU A 60 2.67 9.05 -2.49
N HIS A 61 3.23 10.24 -2.29
CA HIS A 61 3.46 11.22 -3.34
C HIS A 61 4.96 11.45 -3.47
N TYR A 62 5.50 11.26 -4.68
CA TYR A 62 6.93 11.45 -4.97
C TYR A 62 7.26 12.90 -5.30
N ASP A 63 6.29 13.61 -5.87
CA ASP A 63 6.42 15.01 -6.25
C ASP A 63 5.71 15.93 -5.24
N PRO A 64 6.20 17.16 -5.03
CA PRO A 64 5.49 18.15 -4.24
C PRO A 64 4.17 18.55 -4.90
N VAL A 65 3.20 18.96 -4.09
CA VAL A 65 1.95 19.53 -4.61
C VAL A 65 2.29 20.86 -5.29
N ASP A 66 2.01 20.96 -6.59
CA ASP A 66 2.19 22.22 -7.33
C ASP A 66 1.29 23.28 -6.70
N THR A 67 1.92 24.32 -6.16
CA THR A 67 1.28 25.44 -5.46
C THR A 67 1.38 26.65 -6.38
N GLN A 68 0.54 26.67 -7.41
CA GLN A 68 0.28 27.88 -8.20
C GLN A 68 -0.79 28.75 -7.54
#